data_AF-A0A106EG84-F1
#
_entry.id   AF-A0A106EG84-F1
#
_cell.length_a   1.000
_cell.length_b   1.000
_cell.length_c   1.000
_cell.angle_alpha   90.00
_cell.angle_beta   90.00
_cell.angle_gamma   90.00
#
_symmetry.space_group_name_H-M   'P 1'
#
loop_
_entity.id
_entity.type
_entity.pdbx_description
1 polymer ?
#
loop_
_entity_poly.entity_id
_entity_poly.type
_entity_poly.pdbx_seq_one_letter_code
_entity_poly.pdbx_strand_id
1 'polypeptide(L)'
;MTMNEIKQTREAFEAWAKDWWFFDSDETCGASDAKDAAWCAWDERSSLIYEMALALEMIAAEDDAARHNGTPLLTSGVRMTLDAALIKAGRKEAPEKVRHVTIAGGAL
;
A
#
# COMPACT_ATOMS: atom_id res chain seq x y z
N MET A 1 -13.15 6.49 14.95
CA MET A 1 -12.47 6.74 13.66
C MET A 1 -12.83 5.56 12.77
N THR A 2 -13.87 5.70 11.97
CA THR A 2 -14.45 4.60 11.20
C THR A 2 -13.53 4.20 10.06
N MET A 3 -13.48 2.89 9.85
CA MET A 3 -12.79 2.13 8.82
C MET A 3 -13.13 2.70 7.43
N ASN A 4 -12.45 3.78 7.02
CA ASN A 4 -12.58 4.32 5.68
C ASN A 4 -11.89 3.34 4.75
N GLU A 5 -12.73 2.49 4.17
CA GLU A 5 -12.46 1.74 2.97
C GLU A 5 -11.64 2.61 2.02
N ILE A 6 -10.37 2.28 1.84
CA ILE A 6 -9.64 2.71 0.65
C ILE A 6 -10.24 1.88 -0.48
N LYS A 7 -11.49 2.16 -0.85
CA LYS A 7 -12.11 1.63 -2.06
C LYS A 7 -11.50 2.42 -3.19
N GLN A 8 -10.88 1.70 -4.13
CA GLN A 8 -10.45 2.32 -5.40
C GLN A 8 -11.67 3.01 -6.00
N THR A 9 -11.49 4.19 -6.59
CA THR A 9 -12.59 4.86 -7.29
C THR A 9 -12.55 4.44 -8.76
N ARG A 10 -13.74 4.27 -9.35
CA ARG A 10 -13.87 3.99 -10.78
C ARG A 10 -13.17 5.06 -11.62
N GLU A 11 -13.28 6.32 -11.20
CA GLU A 11 -12.61 7.46 -11.84
C GLU A 11 -11.07 7.33 -11.83
N ALA A 12 -10.47 6.88 -10.72
CA ALA A 12 -9.02 6.70 -10.64
C ALA A 12 -8.55 5.55 -11.53
N PHE A 13 -9.30 4.45 -11.57
CA PHE A 13 -9.05 3.36 -12.50
C PHE A 13 -9.17 3.82 -13.94
N GLU A 14 -10.24 4.54 -14.28
CA GLU A 14 -10.48 5.04 -15.63
C GLU A 14 -9.39 6.02 -16.07
N ALA A 15 -8.94 6.91 -15.19
CA ALA A 15 -7.82 7.81 -15.48
C ALA A 15 -6.50 7.04 -15.77
N TRP A 16 -6.23 5.95 -15.03
CA TRP A 16 -5.06 5.10 -15.23
C TRP A 16 -5.16 4.24 -16.49
N ALA A 17 -6.34 3.64 -16.73
CA ALA A 17 -6.59 2.72 -17.83
C ALA A 17 -6.74 3.45 -19.17
N LYS A 18 -6.90 4.78 -19.16
CA LYS A 18 -7.11 5.61 -20.34
C LYS A 18 -6.11 5.39 -21.46
N ASP A 19 -4.84 5.28 -21.11
CA ASP A 19 -3.76 5.09 -22.07
C ASP A 19 -3.72 3.66 -22.65
N TRP A 20 -4.50 2.73 -22.08
CA TRP A 20 -4.50 1.31 -22.41
C TRP A 20 -5.78 0.84 -23.12
N TRP A 21 -6.79 1.70 -23.25
CA TRP A 21 -8.00 1.36 -24.00
C TRP A 21 -7.71 1.38 -25.51
N PHE A 22 -7.72 0.19 -26.11
CA PHE A 22 -7.56 0.03 -27.56
C PHE A 22 -8.77 0.56 -28.36
N PHE A 23 -9.94 0.73 -27.73
CA PHE A 23 -11.16 1.27 -28.33
C PHE A 23 -11.87 2.20 -27.35
N ASP A 24 -11.72 3.51 -27.54
CA ASP A 24 -12.45 4.55 -26.79
C ASP A 24 -13.66 5.03 -27.62
N SER A 25 -14.50 4.08 -28.06
CA SER A 25 -15.74 4.40 -28.77
C SER A 25 -16.93 3.92 -27.95
N ASP A 26 -17.79 4.84 -27.54
CA ASP A 26 -19.06 4.51 -26.87
C ASP A 26 -20.11 3.96 -27.87
N GLU A 27 -19.79 3.97 -29.16
CA GLU A 27 -20.69 3.60 -30.27
C GLU A 27 -20.70 2.10 -30.60
N THR A 28 -19.71 1.33 -30.13
CA THR A 28 -19.65 -0.11 -30.40
C THR A 28 -20.23 -0.90 -29.23
N CYS A 29 -21.18 -1.79 -29.53
CA CYS A 29 -21.99 -2.58 -28.58
C CYS A 29 -21.22 -3.62 -27.74
N GLY A 30 -19.92 -3.44 -27.51
CA GLY A 30 -19.09 -4.26 -26.62
C GLY A 30 -17.93 -3.52 -25.95
N ALA A 31 -17.71 -2.24 -26.28
CA ALA A 31 -16.65 -1.44 -25.64
C ALA A 31 -17.02 -1.05 -24.20
N SER A 32 -18.29 -0.72 -23.93
CA SER A 32 -18.78 -0.44 -22.58
C SER A 32 -18.70 -1.66 -21.67
N ASP A 33 -19.21 -2.81 -22.14
CA ASP A 33 -19.20 -4.07 -21.37
C ASP A 33 -17.77 -4.51 -21.03
N ALA A 34 -16.82 -4.29 -21.93
CA ALA A 34 -15.40 -4.57 -21.69
C ALA A 34 -14.78 -3.63 -20.63
N LYS A 35 -15.12 -2.33 -20.64
CA LYS A 35 -14.69 -1.36 -19.62
C LYS A 35 -15.26 -1.73 -18.24
N ASP A 36 -16.53 -2.11 -18.18
CA ASP A 36 -17.19 -2.54 -16.94
C ASP A 36 -16.59 -3.85 -16.39
N ALA A 37 -16.35 -4.85 -17.25
CA ALA A 37 -15.71 -6.10 -16.84
C ALA A 37 -14.28 -5.86 -16.34
N ALA A 38 -13.52 -4.97 -16.97
CA ALA A 38 -12.17 -4.61 -16.53
C ALA A 38 -12.18 -3.91 -15.17
N TRP A 39 -13.14 -3.01 -14.94
CA TRP A 39 -13.34 -2.38 -13.63
C TRP A 39 -13.68 -3.42 -12.55
N CYS A 40 -14.65 -4.31 -12.79
CA CYS A 40 -15.03 -5.34 -11.82
C CYS A 40 -13.83 -6.23 -11.44
N ALA A 41 -13.03 -6.66 -12.43
CA ALA A 41 -11.84 -7.47 -12.17
C ALA A 41 -10.77 -6.70 -11.37
N TRP A 42 -10.59 -5.40 -11.67
CA TRP A 42 -9.67 -4.54 -10.94
C TRP A 42 -10.10 -4.33 -9.49
N ASP A 43 -11.38 -4.02 -9.26
CA ASP A 43 -11.94 -3.77 -7.93
C ASP A 43 -11.85 -5.03 -7.05
N GLU A 44 -12.26 -6.19 -7.59
CA GLU A 44 -12.13 -7.47 -6.91
C GLU A 44 -10.66 -7.75 -6.54
N ARG A 45 -9.73 -7.63 -7.49
CA ARG A 45 -8.31 -7.87 -7.22
C ARG A 45 -7.72 -6.88 -6.22
N SER A 46 -8.12 -5.62 -6.30
CA SER A 46 -7.63 -4.55 -5.43
C SER A 46 -8.09 -4.74 -3.99
N SER A 47 -9.35 -5.13 -3.79
CA SER A 47 -9.89 -5.40 -2.44
C SER A 47 -9.10 -6.50 -1.72
N LEU A 48 -8.79 -7.61 -2.40
CA LEU A 48 -7.96 -8.68 -1.86
C LEU A 48 -6.56 -8.20 -1.44
N ILE A 49 -5.93 -7.33 -2.24
CA ILE A 49 -4.61 -6.75 -1.90
C ILE A 49 -4.70 -5.86 -0.67
N TYR A 50 -5.80 -5.09 -0.52
CA TYR A 50 -6.01 -4.26 0.65
C TYR A 50 -6.23 -5.06 1.93
N GLU A 51 -6.98 -6.16 1.86
CA GLU A 51 -7.16 -7.06 3.00
C GLU A 51 -5.82 -7.69 3.43
N MET A 52 -4.99 -8.10 2.46
CA MET A 52 -3.64 -8.58 2.75
C MET A 52 -2.79 -7.49 3.41
N ALA A 53 -2.80 -6.26 2.90
CA ALA A 53 -2.04 -5.15 3.48
C ALA A 53 -2.50 -4.82 4.91
N LEU A 54 -3.81 -4.91 5.18
CA LEU A 54 -4.37 -4.73 6.53
C LEU A 54 -3.88 -5.84 7.48
N ALA A 55 -3.89 -7.10 7.05
CA ALA A 55 -3.36 -8.19 7.86
C ALA A 55 -1.87 -7.97 8.20
N LEU A 56 -1.08 -7.46 7.25
CA LEU A 56 0.31 -7.09 7.48
C LEU A 56 0.46 -5.93 8.47
N GLU A 57 -0.41 -4.93 8.45
CA GLU A 57 -0.44 -3.85 9.47
C GLU A 57 -0.74 -4.40 10.87
N MET A 58 -1.69 -5.32 10.98
CA MET A 58 -2.04 -5.94 12.26
C MET A 58 -0.87 -6.73 12.84
N ILE A 59 -0.17 -7.51 12.00
CA ILE A 59 1.04 -8.24 12.39
C ILE A 59 2.15 -7.27 12.83
N ALA A 60 2.33 -6.17 12.10
CA ALA A 60 3.31 -5.14 12.44
C ALA A 60 3.00 -4.50 13.82
N ALA A 61 1.74 -4.17 14.07
CA ALA A 61 1.30 -3.60 15.34
C ALA A 61 1.49 -4.56 16.52
N GLU A 62 1.24 -5.86 16.30
CA GLU A 62 1.46 -6.89 17.32
C GLU A 62 2.96 -7.07 17.66
N ASP A 63 3.85 -7.11 16.66
CA ASP A 63 5.31 -7.14 16.91
C ASP A 63 5.80 -5.89 17.64
N ASP A 64 5.28 -4.71 17.29
CA ASP A 64 5.65 -3.45 17.95
C ASP A 64 5.23 -3.45 19.42
N ALA A 65 4.03 -3.97 19.74
CA ALA A 65 3.59 -4.15 21.13
C ALA A 65 4.46 -5.17 21.89
N ALA A 66 4.84 -6.28 21.23
CA ALA A 66 5.68 -7.30 21.83
C ALA A 66 7.13 -6.81 22.08
N ARG A 67 7.69 -5.99 21.17
CA ARG A 67 8.97 -5.29 21.37
C ARG A 67 8.93 -4.34 22.55
N HIS A 68 7.84 -3.59 22.72
CA HIS A 68 7.69 -2.72 23.88
C HIS A 68 7.69 -3.52 25.20
N ASN A 69 7.21 -4.77 25.15
CA ASN A 69 7.24 -5.71 26.28
C ASN A 69 8.53 -6.56 26.36
N GLY A 70 9.54 -6.23 25.54
CA GLY A 70 10.87 -6.83 25.58
C GLY A 70 11.01 -8.20 24.90
N THR A 71 9.95 -8.72 24.27
CA THR A 71 9.99 -10.03 23.58
C THR A 71 9.47 -9.88 22.15
N PRO A 72 10.34 -9.52 21.18
CA PRO A 72 9.94 -9.39 19.78
C PRO A 72 9.42 -10.72 19.22
N LEU A 73 8.37 -10.67 18.40
CA LEU A 73 7.83 -11.85 17.71
C LEU A 73 8.54 -12.09 16.38
N LEU A 74 8.95 -11.00 15.71
CA LEU A 74 9.58 -11.02 14.40
C LEU A 74 11.08 -10.74 14.51
N THR A 75 11.84 -11.44 13.67
CA THR A 75 13.25 -11.10 13.45
C THR A 75 13.37 -9.73 12.78
N SER A 76 14.49 -9.04 12.98
CA SER A 76 14.73 -7.69 12.45
C SER A 76 14.59 -7.60 10.92
N GLY A 77 15.05 -8.61 10.19
CA GLY A 77 14.93 -8.66 8.72
C GLY A 77 13.49 -8.81 8.24
N VAL A 78 12.68 -9.60 8.95
CA VAL A 78 11.24 -9.75 8.64
C VAL A 78 10.52 -8.44 8.91
N ARG A 79 10.81 -7.75 10.02
CA ARG A 79 10.24 -6.43 10.33
C ARG A 79 10.58 -5.39 9.26
N MET A 80 11.84 -5.35 8.79
CA MET A 80 12.24 -4.45 7.71
C MET A 80 11.46 -4.71 6.41
N THR A 81 11.28 -5.98 6.05
CA THR A 81 10.56 -6.36 4.82
C THR A 81 9.08 -6.01 4.94
N LEU A 82 8.49 -6.24 6.11
CA LEU A 82 7.12 -5.88 6.43
C LEU A 82 6.90 -4.37 6.32
N ASP A 83 7.80 -3.57 6.89
CA ASP A 83 7.74 -2.12 6.79
C ASP A 83 7.87 -1.62 5.36
N ALA A 84 8.79 -2.19 4.57
CA ALA A 84 8.93 -1.84 3.17
C ALA A 84 7.65 -2.13 2.36
N ALA A 85 6.98 -3.26 2.64
CA ALA A 85 5.71 -3.61 1.99
C ALA A 85 4.59 -2.62 2.36
N LEU A 86 4.48 -2.26 3.65
CA LEU A 86 3.47 -1.31 4.13
C LEU A 86 3.73 0.13 3.63
N ILE A 87 4.99 0.55 3.56
CA ILE A 87 5.38 1.84 2.96
C ILE A 87 5.00 1.86 1.48
N LYS A 88 5.31 0.78 0.73
CA LYS A 88 4.94 0.67 -0.69
C LYS A 88 3.43 0.66 -0.91
N ALA A 89 2.68 0.09 0.04
CA ALA A 89 1.21 0.10 0.03
C ALA A 89 0.61 1.46 0.45
N GLY A 90 1.42 2.46 0.81
CA GLY A 90 0.96 3.76 1.30
C GLY A 90 0.31 3.71 2.69
N ARG A 91 0.61 2.66 3.45
CA ARG A 91 0.00 2.34 4.75
C ARG A 91 0.91 2.60 5.96
N LYS A 92 2.18 2.88 5.70
CA LYS A 92 3.15 3.32 6.71
C LYS A 92 3.95 4.50 6.16
N GLU A 93 4.24 5.50 6.99
CA GLU A 93 5.12 6.60 6.60
C GLU A 93 6.55 6.10 6.38
N ALA A 94 7.19 6.60 5.31
CA ALA A 94 8.59 6.30 5.07
C ALA A 94 9.44 6.92 6.18
N PRO A 95 10.47 6.22 6.69
CA PRO A 95 11.35 6.78 7.70
C PRO A 95 12.04 8.04 7.16
N GLU A 96 12.18 9.05 8.02
CA GLU A 96 12.94 10.25 7.67
C GLU A 96 14.38 9.89 7.29
N LYS A 97 14.94 10.63 6.33
CA LYS A 97 16.33 10.45 5.92
C LYS A 97 17.25 10.70 7.11
N VAL A 98 18.01 9.68 7.49
CA VAL A 98 19.02 9.79 8.55
C VAL A 98 20.06 10.84 8.15
N ARG A 99 20.17 11.91 8.93
CA ARG A 99 21.24 12.91 8.79
C ARG A 99 22.45 12.40 9.55
N HIS A 100 23.49 12.00 8.83
CA HIS A 100 24.78 11.70 9.45
C HIS A 100 25.47 13.02 9.81
N VAL A 101 25.66 13.26 11.11
CA VAL A 101 26.44 14.39 11.61
C VAL A 101 27.78 13.88 12.10
N THR A 102 28.87 14.42 11.57
CA THR A 102 30.22 14.16 12.08
C THR A 102 30.51 15.13 13.22
N ILE A 103 30.53 14.63 14.46
CA ILE A 103 31.00 15.40 15.61
C ILE A 103 32.51 15.19 15.70
N ALA A 104 33.29 16.11 15.14
CA ALA A 104 34.71 16.20 15.43
C ALA A 104 34.84 16.71 16.86
N GLY A 105 35.35 15.87 17.78
CA GLY A 105 35.54 16.23 19.18
C GLY A 105 36.44 17.46 19.32
N GLY A 106 35.83 18.62 19.52
CA GLY A 106 36.52 19.84 19.94
C GLY A 106 36.89 19.71 21.42
N ALA A 107 38.17 19.83 21.72
CA ALA A 107 38.73 19.75 23.06
C ALA A 107 38.19 20.85 24.00
N LEU A 108 38.16 20.53 25.30
CA LEU A 108 37.88 21.40 26.45
C LEU A 108 38.84 22.60 26.53
#